data_AF-A0A8H3X5P1-F1
#
_entry.id   AF-A0A8H3X5P1-F1
#
_cell.length_a   1.000
_cell.length_b   1.000
_cell.length_c   1.000
_cell.angle_alpha   90.00
_cell.angle_beta   90.00
_cell.angle_gamma   90.00
#
_symmetry.space_group_name_H-M   'P 1'
#
loop_
_entity.id
_entity.type
_entity.pdbx_description
1 polymer ?
#
loop_
_entity_poly.entity_id
_entity_poly.type
_entity_poly.pdbx_seq_one_letter_code
_entity_poly.pdbx_strand_id
1 'polypeptide(L)'
;MKIFIFTFILFATLLTVNAAPHQFNKRTTEFYSCPDGLPGVDVIMTPDPLVAGQVANFKVSGTLENEIPTGADLRIDFLIQQGECL
;
A
#
# COMPACT_ATOMS: atom_id res chain seq x y z
N MET A 1 -42.66 5.88 -25.05
CA MET A 1 -42.37 5.10 -23.82
C MET A 1 -41.17 4.15 -23.96
N LYS A 2 -40.99 3.48 -25.11
CA LYS A 2 -39.89 2.52 -25.37
C LYS A 2 -38.47 3.11 -25.19
N ILE A 3 -38.25 4.35 -25.65
CA ILE A 3 -36.95 5.03 -25.60
C ILE A 3 -36.54 5.33 -24.17
N PHE A 4 -37.46 5.84 -23.34
CA PHE A 4 -37.19 6.17 -21.94
C PHE A 4 -36.75 4.95 -21.13
N ILE A 5 -37.41 3.80 -21.33
CA ILE A 5 -37.03 2.53 -20.67
C ILE A 5 -35.59 2.14 -21.04
N PHE A 6 -35.22 2.30 -22.30
CA PHE A 6 -33.87 2.02 -22.77
C PHE A 6 -32.84 2.96 -22.13
N THR A 7 -33.17 4.25 -21.98
CA THR A 7 -32.30 5.23 -21.32
C THR A 7 -32.08 4.90 -19.85
N PHE A 8 -33.13 4.47 -19.12
CA PHE A 8 -33.01 4.08 -17.71
C PHE A 8 -32.18 2.81 -17.52
N ILE A 9 -32.35 1.81 -18.41
CA ILE A 9 -31.53 0.58 -18.37
C ILE A 9 -30.06 0.93 -18.62
N LEU A 10 -29.79 1.78 -19.61
CA LEU A 10 -28.43 2.19 -19.98
C LEU A 10 -27.77 3.05 -18.88
N PHE A 11 -28.56 3.88 -18.20
CA PHE A 11 -28.11 4.66 -17.04
C PHE A 11 -27.80 3.75 -15.85
N ALA A 12 -28.66 2.77 -15.56
CA ALA A 12 -28.45 1.80 -14.48
C ALA A 12 -27.18 0.96 -14.71
N THR A 13 -26.93 0.50 -15.94
CA THR A 13 -25.71 -0.26 -16.25
C THR A 13 -24.45 0.59 -16.14
N LEU A 14 -24.46 1.85 -16.62
CA LEU A 14 -23.33 2.77 -16.45
C LEU A 14 -23.04 3.08 -14.97
N LEU A 15 -24.09 3.24 -14.16
CA LEU A 15 -23.94 3.41 -12.71
C LEU A 15 -23.33 2.16 -12.06
N THR A 16 -23.71 0.95 -12.48
CA THR A 16 -23.09 -0.27 -11.93
C THR A 16 -21.62 -0.46 -12.30
N VAL A 17 -21.17 0.07 -13.44
CA VAL A 17 -19.75 0.04 -13.83
C VAL A 17 -18.95 1.12 -13.09
N ASN A 18 -19.53 2.31 -12.90
CA ASN A 18 -18.87 3.42 -12.19
C ASN A 18 -18.94 3.30 -10.65
N ALA A 19 -19.93 2.58 -10.13
CA ALA A 19 -20.08 2.25 -8.71
C ALA A 19 -19.72 0.79 -8.41
N ALA A 20 -19.20 0.04 -9.40
CA ALA A 20 -18.43 -1.15 -9.11
C ALA A 20 -17.40 -0.68 -8.07
N PRO A 21 -17.38 -1.25 -6.85
CA PRO A 21 -16.30 -0.94 -5.95
C PRO A 21 -15.09 -1.27 -6.80
N HIS A 22 -14.28 -0.26 -7.12
CA HIS A 22 -12.91 -0.49 -7.52
C HIS A 22 -12.46 -1.45 -6.44
N GLN A 23 -12.39 -2.74 -6.76
CA GLN A 23 -11.85 -3.72 -5.87
C GLN A 23 -10.48 -3.14 -5.68
N PHE A 24 -10.28 -2.49 -4.55
CA PHE A 24 -8.97 -2.16 -4.06
C PHE A 24 -8.38 -3.55 -3.94
N ASN A 25 -7.78 -4.05 -5.03
CA ASN A 25 -6.92 -5.22 -5.02
C ASN A 25 -6.16 -5.05 -3.74
N LYS A 26 -6.34 -5.96 -2.78
CA LYS A 26 -5.67 -5.90 -1.49
C LYS A 26 -4.24 -5.51 -1.83
N ARG A 27 -3.88 -4.26 -1.56
CA ARG A 27 -2.56 -3.77 -1.92
C ARG A 27 -1.71 -4.39 -0.85
N THR A 28 -1.18 -5.57 -1.13
CA THR A 28 -0.07 -6.09 -0.37
C THR A 28 0.98 -5.01 -0.41
N THR A 29 1.37 -4.53 0.76
CA THR A 29 2.41 -3.50 0.84
C THR A 29 3.74 -4.17 0.52
N GLU A 30 4.38 -3.78 -0.57
CA GLU A 30 5.71 -4.24 -0.92
C GLU A 30 6.75 -3.30 -0.31
N PHE A 31 7.74 -3.87 0.37
CA PHE A 31 8.90 -3.15 0.89
C PHE A 31 10.09 -3.44 -0.02
N TYR A 32 10.88 -2.41 -0.28
CA TYR A 32 12.12 -2.49 -1.04
C TYR A 32 13.21 -1.70 -0.31
N SER A 33 14.46 -2.09 -0.53
CA SER A 33 15.61 -1.34 -0.01
C SER A 33 15.65 0.06 -0.62
N CYS A 34 15.93 1.08 0.18
CA CYS A 34 16.18 2.42 -0.33
C CYS A 34 17.49 2.44 -1.15
N PRO A 35 17.59 3.32 -2.17
CA PRO A 35 18.79 3.46 -3.00
C PRO A 35 19.87 4.31 -2.32
N ASP A 36 20.07 4.13 -1.01
CA ASP A 36 21.02 4.86 -0.16
C ASP A 36 22.31 4.07 0.11
N GLY A 37 22.38 2.82 -0.37
CA GLY A 37 23.52 1.92 -0.16
C GLY A 37 23.56 1.30 1.22
N LEU A 38 22.51 1.44 2.02
CA LEU A 38 22.39 0.80 3.32
C LEU A 38 21.85 -0.64 3.19
N PRO A 39 22.14 -1.52 4.17
CA PRO A 39 21.59 -2.86 4.18
C PRO A 39 20.06 -2.85 4.21
N GLY A 40 19.44 -3.56 3.27
CA GLY A 40 17.99 -3.78 3.27
C GLY A 40 17.55 -4.68 4.43
N VAL A 41 16.33 -4.46 4.90
CA VAL A 41 15.67 -5.30 5.92
C VAL A 41 14.32 -5.78 5.40
N ASP A 42 13.90 -6.95 5.85
CA ASP A 42 12.57 -7.48 5.62
C ASP A 42 11.58 -6.90 6.63
N VAL A 43 10.46 -6.39 6.15
CA VAL A 43 9.40 -5.79 6.98
C VAL A 43 8.08 -6.49 6.69
N ILE A 44 7.44 -6.98 7.76
CA ILE A 44 6.06 -7.49 7.73
C ILE A 44 5.20 -6.55 8.55
N MET A 45 4.10 -6.08 7.98
CA MET A 45 3.18 -5.14 8.60
C MET A 45 1.84 -5.82 8.93
N THR A 46 1.21 -5.41 10.03
CA THR A 46 -0.13 -5.90 10.40
C THR A 46 -0.95 -4.77 11.05
N PRO A 47 -2.14 -4.43 10.55
CA PRO A 47 -2.79 -4.99 9.35
C PRO A 47 -2.12 -4.51 8.05
N ASP A 48 -2.18 -5.36 7.00
CA ASP A 48 -1.81 -5.01 5.63
C ASP A 48 -3.04 -5.19 4.71
N PRO A 49 -3.57 -4.12 4.09
CA PRO A 49 -3.11 -2.73 4.17
C PRO A 49 -3.41 -2.07 5.52
N LEU A 50 -2.69 -0.98 5.83
CA LEU A 50 -2.94 -0.16 7.01
C LEU A 50 -4.38 0.33 7.07
N VAL A 51 -4.95 0.35 8.27
CA VAL A 51 -6.30 0.85 8.53
C VAL A 51 -6.23 2.08 9.43
N ALA A 52 -6.82 3.18 8.98
CA ALA A 52 -6.81 4.45 9.72
C ALA A 52 -7.43 4.28 11.12
N GLY A 53 -6.75 4.83 12.13
CA GLY A 53 -7.19 4.76 13.53
C GLY A 53 -6.94 3.41 14.21
N GLN A 54 -6.32 2.43 13.53
CA GLN A 54 -5.89 1.16 14.14
C GLN A 54 -4.40 1.19 14.45
N VAL A 55 -4.02 0.46 15.52
CA VAL A 55 -2.61 0.22 15.84
C VAL A 55 -2.02 -0.69 14.77
N ALA A 56 -0.87 -0.30 14.22
CA ALA A 56 -0.10 -1.10 13.28
C ALA A 56 1.13 -1.70 13.97
N ASN A 57 1.44 -2.95 13.67
CA ASN A 57 2.65 -3.63 14.09
C ASN A 57 3.58 -3.86 12.90
N PHE A 58 4.86 -3.57 13.10
CA PHE A 58 5.91 -3.79 12.11
C PHE A 58 6.90 -4.79 12.69
N LYS A 59 6.99 -5.95 12.06
CA LYS A 59 8.01 -6.96 12.37
C LYS A 59 9.14 -6.78 11.37
N VAL A 60 10.30 -6.37 11.89
CA VAL A 60 11.49 -6.09 11.09
C VAL A 60 12.54 -7.14 11.37
N SER A 61 13.11 -7.72 10.32
CA SER A 61 14.15 -8.73 10.39
C SER A 61 15.16 -8.55 9.28
N GLY A 62 16.40 -8.90 9.52
CA GLY A 62 17.45 -8.83 8.53
C GLY A 62 18.76 -9.36 9.09
N THR A 63 19.73 -9.55 8.20
CA THR A 63 21.10 -9.90 8.58
C THR A 63 21.98 -8.71 8.26
N LEU A 64 22.74 -8.25 9.26
CA LEU A 64 23.73 -7.20 9.09
C LEU A 64 25.12 -7.83 8.99
N GLU A 65 25.94 -7.34 8.08
CA GLU A 65 27.33 -7.81 7.94
C GLU A 65 28.24 -7.29 9.07
N ASN A 66 27.85 -6.18 9.68
CA ASN A 66 28.58 -5.51 10.74
C ASN A 66 27.73 -5.39 12.00
N GLU A 67 28.38 -5.21 13.15
CA GLU A 67 27.70 -4.91 14.40
C GLU A 67 26.95 -3.58 14.31
N ILE A 68 25.80 -3.49 15.01
CA ILE A 68 25.01 -2.26 15.09
C ILE A 68 25.75 -1.28 16.01
N PRO A 69 26.25 -0.13 15.49
CA PRO A 69 26.94 0.83 16.32
C PRO A 69 25.99 1.51 17.31
N THR A 70 26.55 2.07 18.39
CA THR A 70 25.77 2.88 19.32
C THR A 70 25.24 4.12 18.60
N GLY A 71 23.94 4.35 18.66
CA GLY A 71 23.27 5.49 18.02
C GLY A 71 22.70 5.20 16.63
N ALA A 72 22.75 3.96 16.14
CA ALA A 72 22.07 3.57 14.91
C ALA A 72 20.54 3.71 15.03
N ASP A 73 19.89 4.03 13.91
CA ASP A 73 18.44 4.14 13.76
C ASP A 73 17.91 3.19 12.68
N LEU A 74 16.61 2.88 12.77
CA LEU A 74 15.87 2.12 11.76
C LEU A 74 14.93 3.08 11.03
N ARG A 75 15.04 3.15 9.71
CA ARG A 75 14.22 4.00 8.86
C ARG A 75 13.21 3.18 8.07
N ILE A 76 11.94 3.57 8.12
CA ILE A 76 10.85 2.98 7.32
C ILE A 76 10.04 4.15 6.73
N ASP A 77 10.07 4.27 5.41
CA ASP A 77 9.41 5.36 4.69
C ASP A 77 8.26 4.83 3.82
N PHE A 78 7.12 5.52 3.87
CA PHE A 78 5.97 5.21 3.02
C PHE A 78 5.98 6.10 1.79
N LEU A 79 6.24 5.51 0.63
CA LEU A 79 6.22 6.23 -0.64
C LEU A 79 4.84 6.10 -1.29
N ILE A 80 4.13 7.23 -1.38
CA ILE A 80 2.84 7.30 -2.08
C ILE A 80 3.13 7.34 -3.58
N GLN A 81 3.36 6.18 -4.22
CA GLN A 81 3.42 6.01 -5.68
C GLN A 81 4.10 7.16 -6.45
N GLN A 82 5.38 7.41 -6.20
CA GLN A 82 6.44 7.73 -7.18
C GLN A 82 7.71 8.03 -6.38
N GLY A 83 8.69 7.15 -6.53
CA GLY A 83 9.79 6.98 -5.60
C GLY A 83 10.69 8.21 -5.43
N GLU A 84 11.02 8.47 -4.18
CA GLU A 84 12.28 9.02 -3.68
C GLU A 84 12.23 8.88 -2.14
N CYS A 85 13.09 8.03 -1.55
CA CYS A 85 13.29 8.02 -0.10
C CYS A 85 13.98 9.35 0.28
N LEU A 86 13.33 10.21 1.07
CA LEU A 86 13.92 11.43 1.65
C LEU A 86 14.47 11.12 3.04
#